data_AF-A0A355C6I2-F1
#
_entry.id   AF-A0A355C6I2-F1
#
_cell.length_a   1.000
_cell.length_b   1.000
_cell.length_c   1.000
_cell.angle_alpha   90.00
_cell.angle_beta   90.00
_cell.angle_gamma   90.00
#
_symmetry.space_group_name_H-M   'P 1'
#
loop_
_entity.id
_entity.type
_entity.pdbx_description
1 polymer ?
#
loop_
_entity_poly.entity_id
_entity_poly.type
_entity_poly.pdbx_seq_one_letter_code
_entity_poly.pdbx_strand_id
1 'polypeptide(L)'
;MKKRIFTFLTFFASLVLQAQQIKVEPASWWSGLQEPELQLMISGKDIASYKVSVTAKDVYLKEAVTLENPNYQILYLDISDSAPQKFEIVFTEGKKKITYNYELKPRDPQRMAIESFGPSDVL
;
A
#
# COMPACT_ATOMS: atom_id res chain seq x y z
N MET A 1 16.85 -18.75 -63.85
CA MET A 1 16.20 -19.27 -62.62
C MET A 1 16.65 -18.42 -61.43
N LYS A 2 15.83 -17.47 -60.95
CA LYS A 2 16.17 -16.64 -59.77
C LYS A 2 15.05 -16.83 -58.74
N LYS A 3 15.35 -17.56 -57.67
CA LYS A 3 14.40 -17.84 -56.56
C LYS A 3 14.18 -16.53 -55.80
N ARG A 4 12.97 -15.98 -55.85
CA ARG A 4 12.57 -14.84 -55.01
C ARG A 4 12.23 -15.38 -53.62
N ILE A 5 13.14 -15.18 -52.67
CA ILE A 5 12.90 -15.47 -51.25
C ILE A 5 11.96 -14.37 -50.74
N PHE A 6 10.73 -14.76 -50.44
CA PHE A 6 9.74 -13.91 -49.79
C PHE A 6 10.03 -13.94 -48.29
N THR A 7 10.76 -12.95 -47.78
CA THR A 7 10.98 -12.79 -46.33
C THR A 7 9.70 -12.24 -45.70
N PHE A 8 8.94 -13.11 -45.04
CA PHE A 8 7.78 -12.74 -44.23
C PHE A 8 8.29 -12.16 -42.90
N LEU A 9 8.29 -10.83 -42.78
CA LEU A 9 8.67 -10.13 -41.55
C LEU A 9 7.51 -10.25 -40.55
N THR A 10 7.55 -11.28 -39.69
CA THR A 10 6.64 -11.43 -38.56
C THR A 10 6.93 -10.36 -37.51
N PHE A 11 6.09 -9.32 -37.46
CA PHE A 11 6.09 -8.29 -36.43
C PHE A 11 5.57 -8.91 -35.13
N PHE A 12 6.48 -9.29 -34.23
CA PHE A 12 6.16 -9.82 -32.91
C PHE A 12 5.72 -8.64 -32.02
N ALA A 13 4.41 -8.35 -32.00
CA ALA A 13 3.85 -7.36 -31.08
C ALA A 13 3.87 -7.95 -29.66
N SER A 14 4.89 -7.61 -28.88
CA SER A 14 4.94 -7.91 -27.46
C SER A 14 3.92 -7.04 -26.73
N LEU A 15 2.81 -7.64 -26.30
CA LEU A 15 1.90 -7.01 -25.34
C LEU A 15 2.63 -6.89 -24.00
N VAL A 16 3.10 -5.69 -23.68
CA VAL A 16 3.67 -5.40 -22.36
C VAL A 16 2.50 -5.27 -21.39
N LEU A 17 2.26 -6.32 -20.60
CA LEU A 17 1.40 -6.25 -19.42
C LEU A 17 2.08 -5.34 -18.40
N GLN A 18 1.70 -4.07 -18.35
CA GLN A 18 2.11 -3.19 -17.25
C GLN A 18 1.26 -3.51 -16.01
N ALA A 19 1.90 -4.08 -14.99
CA ALA A 19 1.30 -4.18 -13.68
C ALA A 19 1.11 -2.75 -13.12
N GLN A 20 -0.11 -2.43 -12.68
CA GLN A 20 -0.39 -1.15 -12.06
C GLN A 20 0.34 -1.08 -10.72
N GLN A 21 1.40 -0.28 -10.66
CA GLN A 21 2.17 -0.08 -9.44
C GLN A 21 1.46 0.95 -8.56
N ILE A 22 1.25 0.59 -7.29
CA ILE A 22 0.75 1.50 -6.26
C ILE A 22 1.81 1.66 -5.18
N LYS A 23 1.77 2.80 -4.48
CA LYS A 23 2.60 3.10 -3.32
C LYS A 23 1.69 3.38 -2.13
N VAL A 24 2.03 2.79 -0.99
CA VAL A 24 1.32 2.96 0.28
C VAL A 24 2.27 3.63 1.26
N GLU A 25 1.80 4.72 1.86
CA GLU A 25 2.55 5.49 2.84
C GLU A 25 1.76 5.63 4.15
N PRO A 26 2.40 5.45 5.32
CA PRO A 26 3.75 4.92 5.51
C PRO A 26 3.86 3.46 5.04
N ALA A 27 5.08 2.99 4.70
CA ALA A 27 5.28 1.64 4.13
C ALA A 27 5.05 0.48 5.12
N SER A 28 5.09 0.78 6.42
CA SER A 28 4.78 -0.12 7.53
C SER A 28 4.43 0.72 8.75
N TRP A 29 3.75 0.13 9.72
CA TRP A 29 3.43 0.81 10.97
C TRP A 29 3.74 -0.08 12.18
N TRP A 30 3.42 0.39 13.39
CA TRP A 30 3.58 -0.38 14.63
C TRP A 30 2.23 -0.67 15.26
N SER A 31 2.10 -1.87 15.80
CA SER A 31 0.99 -2.23 16.71
C SER A 31 1.22 -1.63 18.10
N GLY A 32 0.14 -1.39 18.85
CA GLY A 32 0.22 -0.89 20.24
C GLY A 32 0.72 0.55 20.36
N LEU A 33 0.48 1.41 19.38
CA LEU A 33 0.67 2.85 19.52
C LEU A 33 -0.47 3.45 20.36
N GLN A 34 -0.19 4.58 21.02
CA GLN A 34 -1.18 5.27 21.84
C GLN A 34 -2.33 5.85 21.01
N GLU A 35 -2.03 6.32 19.79
CA GLU A 35 -3.02 6.68 18.78
C GLU A 35 -3.28 5.44 17.91
N PRO A 36 -4.45 4.79 18.04
CA PRO A 36 -4.74 3.55 17.33
C PRO A 36 -5.34 3.79 15.95
N GLU A 37 -5.57 5.04 15.52
CA GLU A 37 -6.02 5.32 14.16
C GLU A 37 -4.82 5.48 13.21
N LEU A 38 -4.74 4.60 12.21
CA LEU A 38 -3.72 4.63 11.18
C LEU A 38 -4.31 5.19 9.88
N GLN A 39 -3.80 6.35 9.48
CA GLN A 39 -4.07 6.92 8.16
C GLN A 39 -3.03 6.46 7.14
N LEU A 40 -3.48 5.83 6.06
CA LEU A 40 -2.63 5.44 4.92
C LEU A 40 -2.94 6.31 3.70
N MET A 41 -1.90 6.84 3.06
CA MET A 41 -2.00 7.47 1.74
C MET A 41 -1.63 6.47 0.66
N ILE A 42 -2.57 6.22 -0.23
CA ILE A 42 -2.39 5.34 -1.39
C ILE A 42 -2.22 6.22 -2.61
N SER A 43 -1.14 6.01 -3.35
CA SER A 43 -0.92 6.66 -4.64
C SER A 43 -0.73 5.64 -5.74
N GLY A 44 -1.32 5.89 -6.89
CA GLY A 44 -1.29 5.00 -8.04
C GLY A 44 -2.25 5.48 -9.11
N LYS A 45 -2.00 5.12 -10.37
CA LYS A 45 -2.82 5.59 -11.49
C LYS A 45 -4.29 5.23 -11.29
N ASP A 46 -5.19 6.22 -11.29
CA ASP A 46 -6.64 6.04 -11.15
C ASP A 46 -7.07 5.24 -9.90
N ILE A 47 -6.27 5.22 -8.82
CA ILE A 47 -6.56 4.41 -7.63
C ILE A 47 -7.87 4.82 -6.92
N ALA A 48 -8.33 6.06 -7.10
CA ALA A 48 -9.57 6.55 -6.50
C ALA A 48 -10.82 5.78 -6.95
N SER A 49 -10.81 5.13 -8.11
CA SER A 49 -11.95 4.31 -8.57
C SER A 49 -12.02 2.92 -7.93
N TYR A 50 -10.97 2.51 -7.21
CA TYR A 50 -10.88 1.20 -6.60
C TYR A 50 -11.57 1.18 -5.23
N LYS A 51 -12.33 0.10 -4.99
CA LYS A 51 -12.85 -0.24 -3.67
C LYS A 51 -11.80 -0.99 -2.87
N VAL A 52 -11.70 -0.68 -1.58
CA VAL A 52 -10.67 -1.22 -0.69
C VAL A 52 -11.24 -2.18 0.33
N SER A 53 -10.49 -3.23 0.63
CA SER A 53 -10.75 -4.15 1.72
C SER A 53 -9.43 -4.58 2.37
N VAL A 54 -9.48 -5.03 3.62
CA VAL A 54 -8.33 -5.52 4.38
C VAL A 54 -8.60 -6.95 4.83
N THR A 55 -7.59 -7.82 4.77
CA THR A 55 -7.70 -9.24 5.17
C THR A 55 -7.17 -9.52 6.58
N ALA A 56 -6.85 -8.47 7.33
CA ALA A 56 -6.25 -8.55 8.66
C ALA A 56 -7.23 -9.04 9.74
N LYS A 57 -6.66 -9.58 10.81
CA LYS A 57 -7.37 -9.86 12.05
C LYS A 57 -7.29 -8.63 12.96
N ASP A 58 -8.40 -8.22 13.54
CA ASP A 58 -8.48 -7.11 14.50
C ASP A 58 -7.93 -5.76 13.95
N VAL A 59 -8.03 -5.57 12.62
CA VAL A 59 -7.77 -4.30 11.93
C VAL A 59 -8.98 -3.98 11.06
N TYR A 60 -9.56 -2.80 11.24
CA TYR A 60 -10.84 -2.46 10.61
C TYR A 60 -10.68 -1.23 9.72
N LEU A 61 -11.14 -1.32 8.46
CA LEU A 61 -11.25 -0.16 7.58
C LEU A 61 -12.44 0.69 8.05
N LYS A 62 -12.16 1.84 8.68
CA LYS A 62 -13.20 2.80 9.10
C LYS A 62 -13.72 3.57 7.90
N GLU A 63 -12.81 4.08 7.07
CA GLU A 63 -13.15 4.94 5.95
C GLU A 63 -12.13 4.84 4.83
N ALA A 64 -12.60 4.97 3.59
CA ALA A 64 -11.77 5.16 2.42
C ALA A 64 -12.21 6.44 1.69
N VAL A 65 -11.35 7.46 1.69
CA VAL A 65 -11.63 8.79 1.15
C VAL A 65 -10.90 8.96 -0.18
N THR A 66 -11.61 9.36 -1.21
CA THR A 66 -11.04 9.75 -2.51
C THR A 66 -10.77 11.25 -2.52
N LEU A 67 -9.62 11.66 -3.06
CA LEU A 67 -9.29 13.07 -3.26
C LEU A 67 -9.74 13.54 -4.66
N GLU A 68 -9.67 14.86 -4.91
CA GLU A 68 -9.95 15.42 -6.24
C GLU A 68 -9.02 14.84 -7.33
N ASN A 69 -7.78 14.52 -6.95
CA ASN A 69 -6.85 13.85 -7.84
C ASN A 69 -7.15 12.34 -7.88
N PRO A 70 -7.51 11.77 -9.05
CA PRO A 70 -7.90 10.36 -9.17
C PRO A 70 -6.77 9.38 -8.84
N ASN A 71 -5.52 9.86 -8.75
CA ASN A 71 -4.36 9.04 -8.46
C ASN A 71 -4.09 8.86 -6.95
N TYR A 72 -5.00 9.32 -6.08
CA TYR A 72 -4.84 9.23 -4.63
C TYR A 72 -6.11 8.77 -3.92
N GLN A 73 -5.91 8.01 -2.85
CA GLN A 73 -6.95 7.58 -1.91
C GLN A 73 -6.36 7.53 -0.49
N ILE A 74 -7.13 7.95 0.51
CA ILE A 74 -6.76 7.88 1.92
C ILE A 74 -7.57 6.77 2.59
N LEU A 75 -6.92 5.94 3.39
CA LEU A 75 -7.58 4.91 4.20
C LEU A 75 -7.40 5.23 5.68
N TYR A 76 -8.47 5.14 6.44
CA TYR A 76 -8.46 5.23 7.89
C TYR A 76 -8.70 3.83 8.45
N LEU A 77 -7.71 3.30 9.16
CA LEU A 77 -7.74 1.99 9.78
C LEU A 77 -7.80 2.13 11.30
N ASP A 78 -8.70 1.37 11.93
CA ASP A 78 -8.64 1.09 13.36
C ASP A 78 -7.67 -0.07 13.61
N ILE A 79 -6.64 0.16 14.43
CA ILE A 79 -5.66 -0.85 14.81
C ILE A 79 -5.58 -1.05 16.34
N SER A 80 -6.61 -0.60 17.09
CA SER A 80 -6.63 -0.60 18.56
C SER A 80 -6.32 -1.96 19.19
N ASP A 81 -6.92 -3.02 18.65
CA ASP A 81 -6.81 -4.39 19.17
C ASP A 81 -5.83 -5.26 18.35
N SER A 82 -5.12 -4.64 17.41
CA SER A 82 -4.28 -5.39 16.47
C SER A 82 -2.98 -5.88 17.12
N ALA A 83 -2.68 -7.16 16.91
CA ALA A 83 -1.36 -7.72 17.16
C ALA A 83 -0.40 -7.42 15.99
N PRO A 84 0.93 -7.50 16.20
CA PRO A 84 1.90 -7.47 15.10
C PRO A 84 1.57 -8.53 14.06
N GLN A 85 1.39 -8.12 12.80
CA GLN A 85 0.97 -9.02 11.72
C GLN A 85 1.28 -8.45 10.35
N LYS A 86 1.29 -9.33 9.34
CA LYS A 86 1.25 -8.96 7.93
C LYS A 86 -0.12 -9.30 7.36
N PHE A 87 -0.64 -8.44 6.51
CA PHE A 87 -1.94 -8.62 5.90
C PHE A 87 -2.01 -7.97 4.52
N GLU A 88 -3.08 -8.28 3.79
CA GLU A 88 -3.30 -7.72 2.46
C GLU A 88 -4.28 -6.55 2.52
N ILE A 89 -3.92 -5.46 1.85
CA ILE A 89 -4.84 -4.41 1.42
C ILE A 89 -5.20 -4.71 -0.03
N VAL A 90 -6.47 -4.96 -0.28
CA VAL A 90 -6.98 -5.41 -1.58
C VAL A 90 -7.83 -4.31 -2.20
N PHE A 91 -7.39 -3.85 -3.37
CA PHE A 91 -8.05 -2.86 -4.20
C PHE A 91 -8.75 -3.56 -5.36
N THR A 92 -10.03 -3.25 -5.58
CA THR A 92 -10.84 -3.86 -6.64
C THR A 92 -11.59 -2.84 -7.47
N GLU A 93 -11.52 -2.99 -8.79
CA GLU A 93 -12.29 -2.19 -9.77
C GLU A 93 -12.82 -3.16 -10.84
N GLY A 94 -14.07 -3.60 -10.68
CA GLY A 94 -14.68 -4.60 -11.57
C GLY A 94 -13.90 -5.92 -11.56
N LYS A 95 -13.19 -6.23 -12.65
CA LYS A 95 -12.33 -7.43 -12.78
C LYS A 95 -10.87 -7.18 -12.39
N LYS A 96 -10.46 -5.92 -12.24
CA LYS A 96 -9.10 -5.57 -11.84
C LYS A 96 -8.96 -5.75 -10.33
N LYS A 97 -7.84 -6.35 -9.92
CA LYS A 97 -7.48 -6.55 -8.53
C LYS A 97 -6.01 -6.19 -8.34
N ILE A 98 -5.74 -5.37 -7.33
CA ILE A 98 -4.38 -5.06 -6.87
C ILE A 98 -4.31 -5.47 -5.40
N THR A 99 -3.28 -6.24 -5.05
CA THR A 99 -3.04 -6.68 -3.68
C THR A 99 -1.75 -6.05 -3.19
N TYR A 100 -1.78 -5.42 -2.02
CA TYR A 100 -0.61 -4.84 -1.36
C TYR A 100 -0.40 -5.49 0.00
N ASN A 101 0.80 -6.00 0.25
CA ASN A 101 1.17 -6.56 1.55
C ASN A 101 1.58 -5.44 2.51
N TYR A 102 0.86 -5.29 3.61
CA TYR A 102 1.14 -4.31 4.66
C TYR A 102 1.60 -4.99 5.95
N GLU A 103 2.38 -4.29 6.77
CA GLU A 103 2.97 -4.83 7.99
C GLU A 103 2.74 -3.89 9.18
N LEU A 104 2.16 -4.45 10.25
CA LEU A 104 2.21 -3.89 11.60
C LEU A 104 3.33 -4.60 12.37
N LYS A 105 4.36 -3.85 12.72
CA LYS A 105 5.53 -4.34 13.43
C LYS A 105 5.27 -4.41 14.94
N PRO A 106 5.99 -5.27 15.66
CA PRO A 106 6.02 -5.19 17.11
C PRO A 106 6.69 -3.89 17.53
N ARG A 107 6.10 -3.21 18.51
CA ARG A 107 6.72 -2.06 19.15
C ARG A 107 7.62 -2.54 20.28
N ASP A 108 8.84 -2.02 20.33
CA ASP A 108 9.71 -2.23 21.48
C ASP A 108 9.15 -1.42 22.68
N PRO A 109 8.75 -2.07 23.78
CA PRO A 109 8.14 -1.40 24.93
C PRO A 109 9.11 -0.40 25.60
N GLN A 110 10.43 -0.61 25.49
CA GLN A 110 11.43 0.31 26.04
C GLN A 110 11.38 1.68 25.38
N ARG A 111 10.87 1.78 24.14
CA ARG A 111 10.73 3.04 23.39
C ARG A 111 9.76 4.02 24.04
N MET A 112 8.87 3.55 24.93
CA MET A 112 7.96 4.43 25.67
C MET A 112 8.65 5.17 26.81
N ALA A 113 9.78 4.66 27.29
CA ALA A 113 10.53 5.20 28.41
C ALA A 113 11.82 5.92 27.99
N ILE A 114 12.01 6.19 26.70
CA ILE A 114 13.17 6.94 26.22
C ILE A 114 13.06 8.37 26.73
N GLU A 115 14.03 8.77 27.54
CA GLU A 115 14.22 10.16 27.94
C GLU A 115 14.66 10.98 26.73
N SER A 116 14.04 12.15 26.56
CA SER A 116 14.43 13.08 25.49
C SER A 116 15.64 13.91 25.92
N PHE A 117 16.19 14.70 25.00
CA PHE A 117 17.27 15.62 25.32
C PHE A 117 16.86 16.57 26.46
N GLY A 118 17.74 16.73 27.44
CA GLY A 118 17.53 17.53 28.63
C GLY A 118 18.55 18.66 28.78
N PRO A 119 18.41 19.51 29.82
CA PRO A 119 19.32 20.62 30.08
C PRO A 119 20.77 20.22 30.37
N SER A 120 21.02 18.93 30.63
CA SER A 120 22.36 18.36 30.79
C SER A 120 23.08 18.07 29.47
N ASP A 121 22.35 18.08 28.35
CA ASP A 121 22.89 17.73 27.04
C ASP A 121 23.37 18.98 26.29
N VAL A 122 24.44 18.82 25.50
CA VAL A 122 24.91 19.83 24.53
C VAL A 122 24.75 19.22 23.13
N LEU A 123 24.05 19.93 22.23
CA LEU A 123 23.75 19.50 20.85
C LEU A 123 24.80 19.97 19.84
#